data_AF-A0A9E0SQV7-F1
#
_entry.id   AF-A0A9E0SQV7-F1
#
_cell.length_a   1.000
_cell.length_b   1.000
_cell.length_c   1.000
_cell.angle_alpha   90.00
_cell.angle_beta   90.00
_cell.angle_gamma   90.00
#
_symmetry.space_group_name_H-M   'P 1'
#
loop_
_entity.id
_entity.type
_entity.pdbx_description
1 polymer ?
#
loop_
_entity_poly.entity_id
_entity_poly.type
_entity_poly.pdbx_seq_one_letter_code
_entity_poly.pdbx_strand_id
1 'polypeptide(L)'
;MNPFDFLAAKLEGERFDRHTLPLEVLRDFAALQEMLVEVAKWEFRNAHPDRQRIPRNFDEGLELHLAQIGEGSVVATLVLPLLGLFPQENVRYLEQARDHIVESIAKADAGQQPPLPPNLLSYFDRFGRSLREGESITFARADGGGARLSPETRLKLVKAAKVQSWTEEVALRGRVPEADQDRQTFQIQLRDGTKLTAPLDEQFQETVFKAFSDYKSGAHVLIKGIARKNGGASPAYRDIESVERVSLLDPLDVGLRIEDFFDLRDGWLDGKGLAPPSDGLHWLQHAFGADYSSELRLPYLYPTPEGGVRAEWSTPESEISLDIDLNTRNASYHALDLRTDTTDEVQLNLGGDIGWRELDRRLRAVEGLQA
;
A
#
# COMPACT_ATOMS: atom_id res chain seq x y z
N MET A 1 1.87 -29.98 18.77
CA MET A 1 2.56 -29.16 17.76
C MET A 1 3.16 -30.11 16.75
N ASN A 2 2.78 -29.98 15.49
CA ASN A 2 3.41 -30.74 14.43
C ASN A 2 4.88 -30.27 14.35
N PRO A 3 5.88 -31.16 14.27
CA PRO A 3 7.31 -30.79 14.31
C PRO A 3 7.81 -29.94 13.13
N PHE A 4 6.89 -29.47 12.28
CA PHE A 4 7.17 -28.65 11.11
C PHE A 4 6.68 -27.20 11.25
N ASP A 5 5.79 -26.88 12.19
CA ASP A 5 5.22 -25.53 12.34
C ASP A 5 6.25 -24.61 13.01
N PHE A 6 6.97 -23.80 12.21
CA PHE A 6 8.04 -22.94 12.69
C PHE A 6 7.51 -21.58 13.17
N LEU A 7 6.62 -20.98 12.37
CA LEU A 7 6.02 -19.67 12.62
C LEU A 7 4.62 -19.60 11.99
N ALA A 8 3.65 -19.06 12.74
CA ALA A 8 2.32 -18.75 12.21
C ALA A 8 2.15 -17.24 12.13
N ALA A 9 1.87 -16.73 10.95
CA ALA A 9 1.63 -15.32 10.68
C ALA A 9 0.12 -15.11 10.47
N LYS A 10 -0.56 -14.47 11.41
CA LYS A 10 -1.98 -14.10 11.27
C LYS A 10 -2.07 -12.74 10.57
N LEU A 11 -2.60 -12.69 9.35
CA LEU A 11 -2.77 -11.47 8.60
C LEU A 11 -4.20 -10.91 8.78
N GLU A 12 -4.27 -9.62 9.07
CA GLU A 12 -5.52 -8.89 9.33
C GLU A 12 -5.56 -7.62 8.49
N GLY A 13 -6.74 -7.30 7.93
CA GLY A 13 -6.94 -6.20 7.00
C GLY A 13 -7.79 -6.62 5.79
N GLU A 14 -8.36 -5.64 5.09
CA GLU A 14 -9.37 -5.82 4.05
C GLU A 14 -8.97 -6.85 2.98
N ARG A 15 -7.70 -6.83 2.53
CA ARG A 15 -7.20 -7.75 1.50
C ARG A 15 -7.13 -9.22 1.95
N PHE A 16 -7.18 -9.47 3.25
CA PHE A 16 -7.10 -10.81 3.84
C PHE A 16 -8.48 -11.37 4.21
N ASP A 17 -9.55 -10.55 4.19
CA ASP A 17 -10.87 -10.94 4.67
C ASP A 17 -11.53 -12.05 3.85
N ARG A 18 -11.14 -12.22 2.58
CA ARG A 18 -11.64 -13.28 1.68
C ARG A 18 -10.84 -14.58 1.75
N HIS A 19 -10.08 -14.79 2.82
CA HIS A 19 -9.16 -15.95 2.98
C HIS A 19 -8.12 -16.05 1.87
N THR A 20 -7.71 -14.91 1.30
CA THR A 20 -6.73 -14.80 0.21
C THR A 20 -5.45 -14.13 0.68
N LEU A 21 -4.30 -14.62 0.22
CA LEU A 21 -3.00 -13.99 0.48
C LEU A 21 -2.48 -13.31 -0.80
N PRO A 22 -2.35 -11.97 -0.84
CA PRO A 22 -1.72 -11.27 -1.95
C PRO A 22 -0.26 -11.74 -2.14
N LEU A 23 0.15 -11.98 -3.39
CA LEU A 23 1.49 -12.50 -3.70
C LEU A 23 2.64 -11.57 -3.25
N GLU A 24 2.40 -10.27 -3.17
CA GLU A 24 3.38 -9.29 -2.65
C GLU A 24 3.80 -9.58 -1.20
N VAL A 25 2.92 -10.16 -0.38
CA VAL A 25 3.24 -10.56 1.00
C VAL A 25 4.28 -11.68 1.03
N LEU A 26 4.39 -12.49 -0.02
CA LEU A 26 5.45 -13.49 -0.10
C LEU A 26 6.84 -12.86 -0.20
N ARG A 27 6.95 -11.63 -0.73
CA ARG A 27 8.21 -10.86 -0.74
C ARG A 27 8.60 -10.44 0.68
N ASP A 28 7.62 -10.10 1.52
CA ASP A 28 7.84 -9.83 2.94
C ASP A 28 8.33 -11.08 3.67
N PHE A 29 7.77 -12.26 3.38
CA PHE A 29 8.24 -13.52 3.97
C PHE A 29 9.63 -13.94 3.48
N ALA A 30 9.98 -13.65 2.22
CA ALA A 30 11.36 -13.82 1.75
C ALA A 30 12.34 -12.92 2.54
N ALA A 31 11.98 -11.65 2.79
CA ALA A 31 12.78 -10.76 3.62
C ALA A 31 12.88 -11.24 5.08
N LEU A 32 11.80 -11.82 5.64
CA LEU A 32 11.81 -12.45 6.96
C LEU A 32 12.75 -13.66 7.03
N GLN A 33 12.80 -14.51 6.00
CA GLN A 33 13.75 -15.62 5.94
C GLN A 33 15.20 -15.12 6.00
N GLU A 34 15.54 -14.12 5.19
CA GLU A 34 16.88 -13.52 5.22
C GLU A 34 17.20 -12.93 6.60
N MET A 35 16.23 -12.24 7.21
CA MET A 35 16.37 -11.69 8.56
C MET A 35 16.61 -12.79 9.60
N LEU A 36 15.85 -13.90 9.55
CA LEU A 36 16.02 -15.04 10.45
C LEU A 36 17.43 -15.63 10.37
N VAL A 37 17.97 -15.78 9.16
CA VAL A 37 19.34 -16.28 8.95
C VAL A 37 20.36 -15.35 9.61
N GLU A 38 20.26 -14.04 9.41
CA GLU A 38 21.23 -13.10 10.00
C GLU A 38 21.09 -12.94 11.51
N VAL A 39 19.86 -12.99 12.04
CA VAL A 39 19.64 -13.01 13.50
C VAL A 39 20.17 -14.31 14.10
N ALA A 40 19.96 -15.46 13.47
CA ALA A 40 20.51 -16.74 13.94
C ALA A 40 22.04 -16.75 13.94
N LYS A 41 22.67 -16.14 12.93
CA LYS A 41 24.13 -15.91 12.89
C LYS A 41 24.59 -15.00 14.04
N TRP A 42 23.78 -14.01 14.42
CA TRP A 42 24.06 -13.15 15.58
C TRP A 42 23.93 -13.91 16.90
N GLU A 43 22.89 -14.72 17.09
CA GLU A 43 22.75 -15.61 18.26
C GLU A 43 23.94 -16.57 18.40
N PHE A 44 24.34 -17.19 17.28
CA PHE A 44 25.47 -18.10 17.26
C PHE A 44 26.74 -17.43 17.78
N ARG A 45 27.02 -16.19 17.33
CA ARG A 45 28.20 -15.43 17.76
C ARG A 45 28.12 -15.04 19.24
N ASN A 46 26.95 -14.65 19.73
CA ASN A 46 26.75 -14.32 21.14
C ASN A 46 26.98 -15.55 22.04
N ALA A 47 26.55 -16.74 21.60
CA ALA A 47 26.76 -17.99 22.32
C ALA A 47 28.20 -18.53 22.24
N HIS A 48 29.00 -18.07 21.27
CA HIS A 48 30.37 -18.50 21.04
C HIS A 48 31.34 -17.31 20.89
N PRO A 49 31.59 -16.54 21.96
CA PRO A 49 32.42 -15.34 21.91
C PRO A 49 33.86 -15.62 21.44
N ASP A 50 34.38 -16.82 21.70
CA ASP A 50 35.73 -17.23 21.30
C ASP A 50 35.86 -17.63 19.81
N ARG A 51 34.74 -17.76 19.10
CA ARG A 51 34.73 -18.14 17.67
C ARG A 51 34.51 -16.93 16.78
N GLN A 52 35.55 -16.53 16.04
CA GLN A 52 35.45 -15.44 15.06
C GLN A 52 34.69 -15.83 13.77
N ARG A 53 34.56 -17.12 13.46
CA ARG A 53 33.96 -17.60 12.21
C ARG A 53 32.65 -18.34 12.48
N ILE A 54 31.62 -17.98 11.73
CA ILE A 54 30.38 -18.77 11.63
C ILE A 54 30.72 -20.10 10.92
N PRO A 55 30.07 -21.22 11.29
CA PRO A 55 30.15 -22.46 10.53
C PRO A 55 29.94 -22.22 9.03
N ARG A 56 30.70 -22.94 8.19
CA ARG A 56 30.41 -22.94 6.75
C ARG A 56 28.99 -23.46 6.54
N ASN A 57 28.29 -22.90 5.57
CA ASN A 57 26.97 -23.35 5.16
C ASN A 57 25.90 -23.26 6.27
N PHE A 58 25.99 -22.25 7.13
CA PHE A 58 25.05 -22.04 8.24
C PHE A 58 23.60 -21.87 7.76
N ASP A 59 23.44 -21.34 6.56
CA ASP A 59 22.21 -21.06 5.84
C ASP A 59 21.80 -22.16 4.84
N GLU A 60 22.66 -23.15 4.59
CA GLU A 60 22.36 -24.22 3.64
C GLU A 60 21.24 -25.12 4.17
N GLY A 61 20.13 -25.19 3.42
CA GLY A 61 18.92 -25.93 3.82
C GLY A 61 17.92 -25.13 4.66
N LEU A 62 18.16 -23.82 4.87
CA LEU A 62 17.20 -22.93 5.53
C LEU A 62 16.28 -22.27 4.52
N GLU A 63 15.12 -22.88 4.34
CA GLU A 63 14.05 -22.36 3.49
C GLU A 63 12.74 -22.34 4.28
N LEU A 64 12.07 -21.20 4.34
CA LEU A 64 10.71 -21.11 4.85
C LEU A 64 9.73 -21.47 3.75
N HIS A 65 8.86 -22.42 4.04
CA HIS A 65 7.84 -22.89 3.11
C HIS A 65 6.47 -22.48 3.65
N LEU A 66 5.62 -21.92 2.80
CA LEU A 66 4.21 -21.69 3.13
C LEU A 66 3.47 -23.01 3.01
N ALA A 67 3.14 -23.64 4.15
CA ALA A 67 2.51 -24.96 4.17
C ALA A 67 1.00 -24.90 3.94
N GLN A 68 0.34 -23.89 4.52
CA GLN A 68 -1.11 -23.75 4.44
C GLN A 68 -1.51 -22.29 4.66
N ILE A 69 -2.65 -21.92 4.04
CA ILE A 69 -3.44 -20.74 4.37
C ILE A 69 -4.72 -21.23 5.07
N GLY A 70 -4.91 -20.85 6.34
CA GLY A 70 -6.08 -21.26 7.14
C GLY A 70 -7.35 -20.41 6.89
N GLU A 71 -8.51 -20.92 7.32
CA GLU A 71 -9.80 -20.20 7.36
C GLU A 71 -9.86 -19.18 8.52
N GLY A 72 -10.61 -18.09 8.37
CA GLY A 72 -10.50 -16.89 9.21
C GLY A 72 -9.42 -15.94 8.73
N SER A 73 -9.09 -14.86 9.47
CA SER A 73 -7.95 -13.95 9.17
C SER A 73 -6.77 -14.76 8.65
N VAL A 74 -6.32 -14.51 7.41
CA VAL A 74 -5.40 -15.39 6.67
C VAL A 74 -4.23 -15.80 7.56
N VAL A 75 -4.21 -17.07 7.99
CA VAL A 75 -3.08 -17.60 8.79
C VAL A 75 -2.13 -18.30 7.83
N ALA A 76 -0.99 -17.66 7.59
CA ALA A 76 0.10 -18.26 6.83
C ALA A 76 0.96 -19.10 7.78
N THR A 77 0.85 -20.42 7.67
CA THR A 77 1.71 -21.36 8.42
C THR A 77 3.02 -21.53 7.66
N LEU A 78 4.10 -21.03 8.25
CA LEU A 78 5.46 -21.16 7.73
C LEU A 78 6.16 -22.34 8.41
N VAL A 79 6.67 -23.25 7.60
CA VAL A 79 7.39 -24.44 8.05
C VAL A 79 8.85 -24.38 7.61
N LEU A 80 9.72 -24.96 8.42
CA LEU A 80 11.14 -25.13 8.09
C LEU A 80 11.38 -26.63 7.82
N PRO A 81 11.28 -27.09 6.56
CA PRO A 81 11.54 -28.48 6.24
C PRO A 81 13.05 -28.73 6.38
N LEU A 82 13.46 -29.30 7.51
CA LEU A 82 14.83 -29.73 7.73
C LEU A 82 15.15 -30.91 6.80
N LEU A 83 15.75 -30.63 5.65
CA LEU A 83 16.22 -31.64 4.71
C LEU A 83 17.72 -31.94 4.92
N GLY A 84 18.10 -33.21 4.94
CA GLY A 84 19.51 -33.65 4.96
C GLY A 84 20.20 -33.60 6.34
N LEU A 85 21.52 -33.45 6.34
CA LEU A 85 22.39 -33.42 7.53
C LEU A 85 22.45 -32.02 8.18
N PHE A 86 21.31 -31.32 8.26
CA PHE A 86 21.29 -29.99 8.87
C PHE A 86 21.70 -30.09 10.35
N PRO A 87 22.69 -29.31 10.83
CA PRO A 87 23.15 -29.41 12.20
C PRO A 87 22.01 -29.08 13.17
N GLN A 88 21.60 -30.02 14.02
CA GLN A 88 20.55 -29.77 15.02
C GLN A 88 20.91 -28.59 15.95
N GLU A 89 22.20 -28.34 16.18
CA GLU A 89 22.68 -27.18 16.93
C GLU A 89 22.38 -25.83 16.26
N ASN A 90 22.10 -25.79 14.94
CA ASN A 90 21.72 -24.57 14.25
C ASN A 90 20.22 -24.28 14.38
N VAL A 91 19.39 -25.32 14.58
CA VAL A 91 17.93 -25.18 14.75
C VAL A 91 17.60 -24.32 15.96
N ARG A 92 18.28 -24.52 17.09
CA ARG A 92 18.09 -23.67 18.29
C ARG A 92 18.36 -22.18 18.03
N TYR A 93 19.30 -21.84 17.15
CA TYR A 93 19.62 -20.45 16.86
C TYR A 93 18.55 -19.81 15.98
N LEU A 94 17.85 -20.61 15.17
CA LEU A 94 16.71 -20.14 14.39
C LEU A 94 15.47 -19.95 15.25
N GLU A 95 15.24 -20.85 16.20
CA GLU A 95 14.17 -20.68 17.21
C GLU A 95 14.42 -19.42 18.05
N GLN A 96 15.65 -19.21 18.52
CA GLN A 96 16.05 -17.97 19.21
C GLN A 96 15.89 -16.73 18.32
N ALA A 97 16.28 -16.83 17.05
CA ALA A 97 16.13 -15.74 16.10
C ALA A 97 14.67 -15.36 15.89
N ARG A 98 13.79 -16.37 15.68
CA ARG A 98 12.35 -16.18 15.59
C ARG A 98 11.83 -15.45 16.83
N ASP A 99 12.19 -15.92 18.01
CA ASP A 99 11.69 -15.36 19.27
C ASP A 99 12.16 -13.91 19.47
N HIS A 100 13.41 -13.57 19.13
CA HIS A 100 13.92 -12.20 19.22
C HIS A 100 13.36 -11.25 18.15
N ILE A 101 13.07 -11.73 16.94
CA ILE A 101 12.36 -10.95 15.92
C ILE A 101 10.95 -10.62 16.41
N VAL A 102 10.21 -11.64 16.87
CA VAL A 102 8.85 -11.50 17.40
C VAL A 102 8.83 -10.58 18.63
N GLU A 103 9.79 -10.73 19.54
CA GLU A 103 9.90 -9.85 20.71
C GLU A 103 10.23 -8.40 20.31
N SER A 104 11.05 -8.19 19.27
CA SER A 104 11.31 -6.84 18.76
C SER A 104 10.08 -6.17 18.20
N ILE A 105 9.25 -6.92 17.47
CA ILE A 105 7.95 -6.42 17.00
C ILE A 105 7.07 -6.05 18.19
N ALA A 106 6.93 -6.94 19.18
CA ALA A 106 6.10 -6.69 20.37
C ALA A 106 6.56 -5.47 21.17
N LYS A 107 7.88 -5.33 21.38
CA LYS A 107 8.46 -4.18 22.08
C LYS A 107 8.21 -2.88 21.32
N ALA A 108 8.46 -2.86 20.01
CA ALA A 108 8.22 -1.67 19.20
C ALA A 108 6.74 -1.29 19.15
N ASP A 109 5.83 -2.27 19.05
CA ASP A 109 4.39 -2.04 19.09
C ASP A 109 3.97 -1.35 20.40
N ALA A 110 4.47 -1.86 21.53
CA ALA A 110 4.32 -1.28 22.86
C ALA A 110 5.10 0.04 23.12
N GLY A 111 5.78 0.59 22.11
CA GLY A 111 6.56 1.83 22.22
C GLY A 111 7.86 1.69 23.03
N GLN A 112 8.33 0.46 23.23
CA GLN A 112 9.57 0.13 23.94
C GLN A 112 10.72 -0.10 22.93
N GLN A 113 11.95 -0.01 23.43
CA GLN A 113 13.14 -0.29 22.61
C GLN A 113 13.18 -1.78 22.22
N PRO A 114 13.28 -2.11 20.92
CA PRO A 114 13.44 -3.49 20.49
C PRO A 114 14.82 -4.05 20.91
N PRO A 115 14.91 -5.35 21.29
CA PRO A 115 16.15 -5.98 21.72
C PRO A 115 17.15 -6.24 20.59
N LEU A 116 16.68 -6.37 19.34
CA LEU A 116 17.59 -6.58 18.20
C LEU A 116 18.51 -5.36 17.96
N PRO A 117 19.78 -5.57 17.58
CA PRO A 117 20.70 -4.48 17.27
C PRO A 117 20.30 -3.75 15.98
N PRO A 118 20.74 -2.48 15.82
CA PRO A 118 20.30 -1.63 14.70
C PRO A 118 20.52 -2.23 13.30
N ASN A 119 21.63 -2.92 13.06
CA ASN A 119 21.94 -3.55 11.78
C ASN A 119 21.04 -4.74 11.43
N LEU A 120 20.37 -5.35 12.42
CA LEU A 120 19.38 -6.40 12.18
C LEU A 120 17.98 -5.82 12.06
N LEU A 121 17.69 -4.71 12.76
CA LEU A 121 16.45 -3.96 12.60
C LEU A 121 16.29 -3.36 11.19
N SER A 122 17.38 -3.11 10.46
CA SER A 122 17.30 -2.61 9.08
C SER A 122 16.63 -3.59 8.11
N TYR A 123 16.46 -4.87 8.45
CA TYR A 123 15.70 -5.81 7.63
C TYR A 123 14.21 -5.47 7.54
N PHE A 124 13.66 -4.74 8.52
CA PHE A 124 12.30 -4.18 8.45
C PHE A 124 12.15 -3.11 7.36
N ASP A 125 13.24 -2.67 6.72
CA ASP A 125 13.14 -1.90 5.48
C ASP A 125 12.42 -2.70 4.38
N ARG A 126 12.65 -4.01 4.30
CA ARG A 126 11.98 -4.89 3.35
C ARG A 126 10.83 -5.66 3.98
N PHE A 127 11.02 -6.19 5.20
CA PHE A 127 10.00 -7.00 5.85
C PHE A 127 8.82 -6.13 6.35
N GLY A 128 7.63 -6.43 5.83
CA GLY A 128 6.38 -5.75 6.14
C GLY A 128 6.16 -4.49 5.29
N ARG A 129 6.93 -4.30 4.22
CA ARG A 129 6.84 -3.11 3.36
C ARG A 129 5.58 -3.11 2.51
N SER A 130 5.01 -4.29 2.23
CA SER A 130 3.77 -4.43 1.44
C SER A 130 2.49 -4.16 2.25
N LEU A 131 2.60 -3.99 3.57
CA LEU A 131 1.46 -3.71 4.45
C LEU A 131 0.91 -2.30 4.20
N ARG A 132 -0.40 -2.23 3.98
CA ARG A 132 -1.16 -0.99 3.80
C ARG A 132 -1.74 -0.51 5.12
N GLU A 133 -2.26 0.71 5.11
CA GLU A 133 -2.99 1.25 6.26
C GLU A 133 -4.15 0.31 6.65
N GLY A 134 -4.32 0.10 7.96
CA GLY A 134 -5.29 -0.86 8.49
C GLY A 134 -4.84 -2.32 8.47
N GLU A 135 -3.71 -2.65 7.83
CA GLU A 135 -3.21 -4.02 7.74
C GLU A 135 -2.19 -4.35 8.83
N SER A 136 -2.11 -5.62 9.20
CA SER A 136 -1.07 -6.11 10.10
C SER A 136 -0.79 -7.61 9.97
N ILE A 137 0.41 -7.99 10.40
CA ILE A 137 0.82 -9.39 10.63
C ILE A 137 1.02 -9.58 12.12
N THR A 138 0.28 -10.51 12.72
CA THR A 138 0.41 -10.86 14.13
C THR A 138 1.09 -12.21 14.28
N PHE A 139 2.14 -12.25 15.09
CA PHE A 139 2.87 -13.47 15.45
C PHE A 139 2.59 -13.87 16.89
N ALA A 140 2.52 -15.17 17.15
CA ALA A 140 2.42 -15.69 18.52
C ALA A 140 3.76 -15.51 19.26
N ARG A 141 3.70 -15.03 20.50
CA ARG A 141 4.86 -14.91 21.39
C ARG A 141 4.97 -16.15 22.28
N ALA A 142 6.19 -16.47 22.71
CA ALA A 142 6.45 -17.60 23.60
C ALA A 142 5.75 -17.49 24.97
N ASP A 143 5.45 -16.26 25.41
CA ASP A 143 4.73 -15.97 26.66
C ASP A 143 3.20 -16.05 26.52
N GLY A 144 2.68 -16.41 25.34
CA GLY A 144 1.25 -16.47 25.04
C GLY A 144 0.65 -15.15 24.56
N GLY A 145 1.43 -14.07 24.48
CA GLY A 145 1.02 -12.80 23.87
C GLY A 145 1.06 -12.81 22.33
N GLY A 146 0.66 -11.70 21.72
CA GLY A 146 0.81 -11.45 20.28
C GLY A 146 1.79 -10.32 20.00
N ALA A 147 2.54 -10.42 18.91
CA ALA A 147 3.39 -9.37 18.38
C ALA A 147 2.83 -8.86 17.06
N ARG A 148 2.30 -7.64 17.04
CA ARG A 148 1.61 -7.06 15.89
C ARG A 148 2.55 -6.17 15.08
N LEU A 149 2.85 -6.57 13.86
CA LEU A 149 3.56 -5.78 12.86
C LEU A 149 2.55 -5.07 11.96
N SER A 150 2.40 -3.77 12.12
CA SER A 150 1.64 -2.88 11.23
C SER A 150 2.58 -1.87 10.56
N PRO A 151 2.13 -1.06 9.58
CA PRO A 151 2.95 0.02 9.02
C PRO A 151 3.56 0.95 10.09
N GLU A 152 2.81 1.27 11.14
CA GLU A 152 3.26 2.11 12.24
C GLU A 152 4.35 1.42 13.06
N THR A 153 4.17 0.13 13.41
CA THR A 153 5.15 -0.64 14.17
C THR A 153 6.41 -0.90 13.35
N ARG A 154 6.27 -1.19 12.05
CA ARG A 154 7.40 -1.27 11.10
C ARG A 154 8.21 0.04 11.09
N LEU A 155 7.55 1.19 11.00
CA LEU A 155 8.23 2.48 11.01
C LEU A 155 9.02 2.71 12.31
N LYS A 156 8.49 2.30 13.47
CA LYS A 156 9.22 2.37 14.75
C LYS A 156 10.49 1.50 14.70
N LEU A 157 10.40 0.28 14.18
CA LEU A 157 11.54 -0.64 14.04
C LEU A 157 12.63 -0.10 13.11
N VAL A 158 12.23 0.42 11.94
CA VAL A 158 13.12 1.04 10.97
C VAL A 158 13.82 2.28 11.56
N LYS A 159 13.10 3.12 12.30
CA LYS A 159 13.70 4.27 13.01
C LYS A 159 14.69 3.81 14.10
N ALA A 160 14.37 2.74 14.83
CA ALA A 160 15.27 2.15 15.82
C ALA A 160 16.55 1.56 15.20
N ALA A 161 16.52 1.20 13.91
CA ALA A 161 17.70 0.82 13.13
C ALA A 161 18.68 1.98 12.89
N LYS A 162 18.28 3.23 13.17
CA LYS A 162 19.08 4.45 12.95
C LYS A 162 19.62 4.57 11.51
N VAL A 163 18.86 4.07 10.55
CA VAL A 163 19.19 4.17 9.12
C VAL A 163 19.02 5.61 8.65
N GLN A 164 19.87 6.04 7.71
CA GLN A 164 19.78 7.38 7.12
C GLN A 164 18.58 7.53 6.17
N SER A 165 18.06 6.41 5.66
CA SER A 165 16.92 6.35 4.77
C SER A 165 16.26 4.99 4.86
N TRP A 166 14.99 4.92 4.48
CA TRP A 166 14.25 3.67 4.35
C TRP A 166 13.35 3.71 3.13
N THR A 167 12.79 2.56 2.76
CA THR A 167 11.96 2.38 1.58
C THR A 167 10.50 2.10 1.94
N GLU A 168 9.61 2.55 1.07
CA GLU A 168 8.18 2.28 1.13
C GLU A 168 7.66 1.91 -0.25
N GLU A 169 6.67 1.03 -0.30
CA GLU A 169 5.89 0.85 -1.51
C GLU A 169 4.96 2.04 -1.69
N VAL A 170 4.95 2.63 -2.87
CA VAL A 170 4.22 3.86 -3.16
C VAL A 170 3.42 3.77 -4.44
N ALA A 171 2.34 4.55 -4.48
CA ALA A 171 1.58 4.87 -5.68
C ALA A 171 1.51 6.40 -5.77
N LEU A 172 2.39 6.99 -6.58
CA LEU A 172 2.56 8.45 -6.68
C LEU A 172 1.95 8.98 -7.97
N ARG A 173 1.12 10.02 -7.86
CA ARG A 173 0.65 10.80 -9.00
C ARG A 173 1.52 12.03 -9.21
N GLY A 174 1.78 12.36 -10.45
CA GLY A 174 2.56 13.55 -10.77
C GLY A 174 2.77 13.73 -12.26
N ARG A 175 3.61 14.71 -12.61
CA ARG A 175 3.93 15.08 -13.98
C ARG A 175 5.39 14.76 -14.27
N VAL A 176 5.76 14.58 -15.54
CA VAL A 176 7.14 14.27 -15.92
C VAL A 176 7.79 15.50 -16.57
N PRO A 177 8.49 16.37 -15.82
CA PRO A 177 9.14 17.56 -16.39
C PRO A 177 10.48 17.27 -17.08
N GLU A 178 11.10 16.11 -16.84
CA GLU A 178 12.46 15.80 -17.31
C GLU A 178 12.61 14.29 -17.54
N ALA A 179 13.25 13.93 -18.66
CA ALA A 179 13.71 12.57 -18.95
C ALA A 179 15.12 12.63 -19.57
N ASP A 180 16.07 11.93 -18.96
CA ASP A 180 17.48 11.87 -19.35
C ASP A 180 17.79 10.47 -19.90
N GLN A 181 18.01 10.41 -21.22
CA GLN A 181 18.31 9.17 -21.94
C GLN A 181 19.77 8.73 -21.79
N ASP A 182 20.70 9.61 -21.41
CA ASP A 182 22.08 9.22 -21.17
C ASP A 182 22.20 8.57 -19.78
N ARG A 183 21.58 9.18 -18.78
CA ARG A 183 21.55 8.66 -17.41
C ARG A 183 20.53 7.55 -17.18
N GLN A 184 19.63 7.30 -18.14
CA GLN A 184 18.49 6.39 -17.99
C GLN A 184 17.66 6.71 -16.73
N THR A 185 17.28 7.99 -16.59
CA THR A 185 16.45 8.46 -15.47
C THR A 185 15.38 9.43 -15.93
N PHE A 186 14.33 9.61 -15.14
CA PHE A 186 13.37 10.69 -15.32
C PHE A 186 12.99 11.30 -13.97
N GLN A 187 12.38 12.48 -13.98
CA GLN A 187 11.82 13.10 -12.78
C GLN A 187 10.30 13.01 -12.80
N ILE A 188 9.71 12.68 -11.66
CA ILE A 188 8.30 12.95 -11.37
C ILE A 188 8.20 14.18 -10.47
N GLN A 189 7.35 15.13 -10.87
CA GLN A 189 6.95 16.27 -10.07
C GLN A 189 5.60 15.98 -9.44
N LEU A 190 5.58 15.89 -8.11
CA LEU A 190 4.37 15.75 -7.30
C LEU A 190 3.60 17.07 -7.23
N ARG A 191 2.37 17.01 -6.71
CA ARG A 191 1.45 18.15 -6.58
C ARG A 191 2.02 19.30 -5.73
N ASP A 192 2.73 18.98 -4.66
CA ASP A 192 3.43 19.93 -3.78
C ASP A 192 4.68 20.58 -4.43
N GLY A 193 4.99 20.20 -5.67
CA GLY A 193 6.17 20.65 -6.40
C GLY A 193 7.43 19.83 -6.13
N THR A 194 7.40 18.87 -5.19
CA THR A 194 8.51 17.96 -4.92
C THR A 194 8.88 17.20 -6.19
N LYS A 195 10.17 17.13 -6.49
CA LYS A 195 10.70 16.40 -7.64
C LYS A 195 11.48 15.18 -7.16
N LEU A 196 11.09 14.01 -7.64
CA LEU A 196 11.74 12.75 -7.33
C LEU A 196 12.35 12.18 -8.60
N THR A 197 13.62 11.82 -8.56
CA THR A 197 14.28 11.09 -9.64
C THR A 197 13.90 9.62 -9.58
N ALA A 198 13.66 9.01 -10.74
CA ALA A 198 13.30 7.61 -10.91
C ALA A 198 14.12 6.97 -12.04
N PRO A 199 14.41 5.66 -11.98
CA PRO A 199 15.04 4.94 -13.09
C PRO A 199 14.11 4.86 -14.30
N LEU A 200 14.67 5.02 -15.50
CA LEU A 200 13.96 4.93 -16.77
C LEU A 200 14.23 3.57 -17.43
N ASP A 201 13.58 2.53 -16.93
CA ASP A 201 13.68 1.19 -17.52
C ASP A 201 13.04 1.16 -18.92
N GLU A 202 13.60 0.35 -19.83
CA GLU A 202 13.17 0.25 -21.23
C GLU A 202 11.65 0.05 -21.38
N GLN A 203 11.07 -0.79 -20.52
CA GLN A 203 9.63 -1.10 -20.53
C GLN A 203 8.71 0.11 -20.26
N PHE A 204 9.23 1.19 -19.69
CA PHE A 204 8.44 2.39 -19.37
C PHE A 204 8.77 3.61 -20.24
N GLN A 205 9.78 3.50 -21.11
CA GLN A 205 10.28 4.62 -21.92
C GLN A 205 9.17 5.29 -22.75
N GLU A 206 8.35 4.50 -23.44
CA GLU A 206 7.26 5.03 -24.28
C GLU A 206 6.28 5.89 -23.46
N THR A 207 5.78 5.34 -22.35
CA THR A 207 4.84 6.02 -21.45
C THR A 207 5.45 7.30 -20.84
N VAL A 208 6.70 7.23 -20.39
CA VAL A 208 7.41 8.35 -19.78
C VAL A 208 7.67 9.46 -20.81
N PHE A 209 8.12 9.12 -22.02
CA PHE A 209 8.36 10.12 -23.07
C PHE A 209 7.07 10.77 -23.57
N LYS A 210 5.98 10.02 -23.62
CA LYS A 210 4.66 10.59 -23.91
C LYS A 210 4.25 11.58 -22.81
N ALA A 211 4.33 11.20 -21.53
CA ALA A 211 4.02 12.09 -20.42
C ALA A 211 4.91 13.36 -20.40
N PHE A 212 6.19 13.20 -20.70
CA PHE A 212 7.14 14.30 -20.83
C PHE A 212 6.78 15.26 -21.96
N SER A 213 6.45 14.71 -23.14
CA SER A 213 6.07 15.50 -24.32
C SER A 213 4.77 16.28 -24.08
N ASP A 214 3.81 15.64 -23.41
CA ASP A 214 2.49 16.20 -23.12
C ASP A 214 2.46 16.99 -21.78
N TYR A 215 3.61 17.25 -21.15
CA TYR A 215 3.71 17.95 -19.86
C TYR A 215 2.99 19.31 -19.85
N LYS A 216 3.18 20.12 -20.90
CA LYS A 216 2.53 21.45 -21.03
C LYS A 216 1.03 21.36 -21.29
N SER A 217 0.56 20.23 -21.80
CA SER A 217 -0.86 19.94 -22.00
C SER A 217 -1.53 19.39 -20.73
N GLY A 218 -0.78 19.27 -19.62
CA GLY A 218 -1.30 18.81 -18.34
C GLY A 218 -1.29 17.30 -18.16
N ALA A 219 -0.46 16.55 -18.89
CA ALA A 219 -0.36 15.10 -18.72
C ALA A 219 0.17 14.70 -17.34
N HIS A 220 -0.50 13.73 -16.73
CA HIS A 220 -0.11 13.13 -15.46
C HIS A 220 0.16 11.63 -15.63
N VAL A 221 0.98 11.10 -14.72
CA VAL A 221 1.28 9.68 -14.60
C VAL A 221 1.00 9.21 -13.18
N LEU A 222 0.62 7.94 -13.07
CA LEU A 222 0.68 7.16 -11.84
C LEU A 222 1.92 6.26 -11.89
N ILE A 223 2.79 6.39 -10.90
CA ILE A 223 3.95 5.54 -10.70
C ILE A 223 3.70 4.62 -9.51
N LYS A 224 3.82 3.31 -9.72
CA LYS A 224 3.91 2.33 -8.63
C LYS A 224 5.32 1.78 -8.54
N GLY A 225 5.84 1.63 -7.34
CA GLY A 225 7.16 1.07 -7.10
C GLY A 225 7.65 1.32 -5.67
N ILE A 226 8.97 1.34 -5.51
CA ILE A 226 9.62 1.52 -4.21
C ILE A 226 10.25 2.90 -4.17
N ALA A 227 9.85 3.74 -3.22
CA ALA A 227 10.44 5.05 -2.99
C ALA A 227 11.21 5.11 -1.68
N ARG A 228 12.27 5.91 -1.67
CA ARG A 228 13.14 6.10 -0.52
C ARG A 228 12.78 7.38 0.23
N LYS A 229 12.61 7.29 1.54
CA LYS A 229 12.43 8.41 2.48
C LYS A 229 13.68 8.68 3.29
N ASN A 230 13.89 9.94 3.67
CA ASN A 230 14.97 10.34 4.57
C ASN A 230 14.65 10.04 6.05
N GLY A 231 15.67 9.60 6.78
CA GLY A 231 15.73 9.24 8.20
C GLY A 231 15.40 10.32 9.24
N GLY A 232 15.11 11.55 8.79
CA GLY A 232 15.07 12.76 9.64
C GLY A 232 13.79 12.94 10.46
N ALA A 233 13.74 14.04 11.21
CA ALA A 233 12.57 14.41 12.04
C ALA A 233 11.30 14.65 11.21
N SER A 234 11.44 15.07 9.96
CA SER A 234 10.36 15.23 8.99
C SER A 234 10.67 14.36 7.76
N PRO A 235 10.14 13.13 7.71
CA PRO A 235 10.40 12.22 6.60
C PRO A 235 9.82 12.76 5.30
N ALA A 236 10.64 12.84 4.27
CA ALA A 236 10.23 13.21 2.92
C ALA A 236 10.84 12.22 1.93
N TYR A 237 10.15 12.00 0.81
CA TYR A 237 10.69 11.20 -0.28
C TYR A 237 11.92 11.89 -0.89
N ARG A 238 12.93 11.08 -1.20
CA ARG A 238 14.20 11.52 -1.78
C ARG A 238 14.28 11.15 -3.26
N ASP A 239 14.02 9.88 -3.55
CA ASP A 239 14.10 9.29 -4.89
C ASP A 239 13.17 8.08 -4.98
N ILE A 240 12.90 7.64 -6.21
CA ILE A 240 12.23 6.37 -6.51
C ILE A 240 13.34 5.36 -6.82
N GLU A 241 13.47 4.36 -5.96
CA GLU A 241 14.51 3.33 -6.04
C GLU A 241 14.23 2.35 -7.18
N SER A 242 12.97 1.96 -7.36
CA SER A 242 12.54 1.11 -8.46
C SER A 242 11.13 1.47 -8.92
N VAL A 243 10.89 1.30 -10.22
CA VAL A 243 9.58 1.49 -10.84
C VAL A 243 9.03 0.13 -11.23
N GLU A 244 7.84 -0.20 -10.75
CA GLU A 244 7.14 -1.44 -11.10
C GLU A 244 6.07 -1.18 -12.17
N ARG A 245 5.52 0.03 -12.21
CA ARG A 245 4.53 0.44 -13.20
C ARG A 245 4.53 1.94 -13.41
N VAL A 246 4.40 2.35 -14.67
CA VAL A 246 4.03 3.72 -15.05
C VAL A 246 2.76 3.65 -15.89
N SER A 247 1.80 4.51 -15.61
CA SER A 247 0.56 4.61 -16.38
C SER A 247 0.21 6.07 -16.61
N LEU A 248 -0.12 6.45 -17.85
CA LEU A 248 -0.72 7.75 -18.13
C LEU A 248 -2.10 7.81 -17.48
N LEU A 249 -2.39 8.93 -16.85
CA LEU A 249 -3.68 9.18 -16.23
C LEU A 249 -4.62 9.89 -17.19
N ASP A 250 -5.88 9.49 -17.16
CA ASP A 250 -6.97 10.25 -17.75
C ASP A 250 -7.07 11.61 -17.02
N PRO A 251 -7.35 12.73 -17.71
CA PRO A 251 -7.59 14.02 -17.07
C PRO A 251 -8.69 13.99 -15.99
N LEU A 252 -9.63 13.05 -16.09
CA LEU A 252 -10.70 12.80 -15.13
C LEU A 252 -10.37 11.70 -14.11
N ASP A 253 -9.11 11.26 -14.00
CA ASP A 253 -8.69 10.30 -12.96
C ASP A 253 -9.17 10.77 -11.59
N VAL A 254 -10.03 9.97 -10.96
CA VAL A 254 -10.71 10.33 -9.72
C VAL A 254 -9.71 10.63 -8.61
N GLY A 255 -8.63 9.85 -8.52
CA GLY A 255 -7.60 10.09 -7.51
C GLY A 255 -6.85 11.41 -7.73
N LEU A 256 -6.50 11.73 -8.98
CA LEU A 256 -5.91 13.03 -9.33
C LEU A 256 -6.86 14.19 -8.99
N ARG A 257 -8.15 14.04 -9.26
CA ARG A 257 -9.17 15.06 -8.96
C ARG A 257 -9.38 15.25 -7.46
N ILE A 258 -9.44 14.17 -6.69
CA ILE A 258 -9.58 14.18 -5.23
C ILE A 258 -8.36 14.80 -4.55
N GLU A 259 -7.15 14.58 -5.10
CA GLU A 259 -5.93 15.22 -4.58
C GLU A 259 -6.07 16.74 -4.48
N ASP A 260 -6.81 17.39 -5.39
CA ASP A 260 -7.08 18.83 -5.33
C ASP A 260 -7.98 19.27 -4.18
N PHE A 261 -8.82 18.37 -3.66
CA PHE A 261 -9.79 18.71 -2.62
C PHE A 261 -9.15 18.76 -1.23
N PHE A 262 -8.03 18.06 -1.01
CA PHE A 262 -7.30 18.09 0.26
C PHE A 262 -6.74 19.47 0.64
N ASP A 263 -6.56 20.37 -0.34
CA ASP A 263 -6.04 21.72 -0.07
C ASP A 263 -7.14 22.73 0.28
N LEU A 264 -8.41 22.35 0.11
CA LEU A 264 -9.53 23.21 0.44
C LEU A 264 -9.55 23.46 1.95
N ARG A 265 -9.89 24.69 2.29
CA ARG A 265 -10.07 25.14 3.68
C ARG A 265 -11.47 25.67 3.84
N ASP A 266 -11.99 25.63 5.06
CA ASP A 266 -13.26 26.26 5.38
C ASP A 266 -13.26 27.72 4.90
N GLY A 267 -14.35 28.10 4.24
CA GLY A 267 -14.53 29.39 3.58
C GLY A 267 -14.07 29.44 2.11
N TRP A 268 -13.66 28.31 1.49
CA TRP A 268 -13.16 28.30 0.10
C TRP A 268 -14.14 28.85 -0.94
N LEU A 269 -15.45 28.75 -0.68
CA LEU A 269 -16.51 29.30 -1.52
C LEU A 269 -17.07 30.59 -0.91
N ASP A 270 -16.49 31.74 -1.28
CA ASP A 270 -16.91 33.08 -0.84
C ASP A 270 -17.14 33.20 0.68
N GLY A 271 -16.31 32.51 1.48
CA GLY A 271 -16.40 32.49 2.94
C GLY A 271 -17.45 31.55 3.54
N LYS A 272 -18.11 30.71 2.73
CA LYS A 272 -19.21 29.81 3.18
C LYS A 272 -18.91 28.31 3.05
N GLY A 273 -18.16 27.88 2.04
CA GLY A 273 -17.95 26.44 1.76
C GLY A 273 -17.14 25.72 2.84
N LEU A 274 -17.54 24.51 3.20
CA LEU A 274 -16.80 23.63 4.11
C LEU A 274 -15.74 22.83 3.35
N ALA A 275 -14.57 22.66 3.94
CA ALA A 275 -13.57 21.74 3.40
C ALA A 275 -14.06 20.29 3.54
N PRO A 276 -13.96 19.46 2.49
CA PRO A 276 -14.27 18.04 2.61
C PRO A 276 -13.38 17.36 3.68
N PRO A 277 -13.92 16.50 4.54
CA PRO A 277 -13.13 15.82 5.57
C PRO A 277 -12.09 14.87 4.95
N SER A 278 -10.83 14.97 5.39
CA SER A 278 -9.72 14.19 4.84
C SER A 278 -9.95 12.67 4.84
N ASP A 279 -10.45 12.12 5.95
CA ASP A 279 -10.76 10.69 6.06
C ASP A 279 -11.83 10.25 5.05
N GLY A 280 -12.79 11.15 4.78
CA GLY A 280 -13.83 10.95 3.77
C GLY A 280 -13.28 10.97 2.34
N LEU A 281 -12.36 11.89 2.03
CA LEU A 281 -11.68 11.92 0.73
C LEU A 281 -10.82 10.67 0.50
N HIS A 282 -10.08 10.23 1.52
CA HIS A 282 -9.31 8.98 1.46
C HIS A 282 -10.22 7.77 1.21
N TRP A 283 -11.35 7.69 1.93
CA TRP A 283 -12.37 6.66 1.68
C TRP A 283 -12.88 6.71 0.24
N LEU A 284 -13.27 7.89 -0.26
CA LEU A 284 -13.85 8.02 -1.60
C LEU A 284 -12.86 7.61 -2.69
N GLN A 285 -11.60 8.01 -2.58
CA GLN A 285 -10.54 7.62 -3.50
C GLN A 285 -10.34 6.10 -3.52
N HIS A 286 -10.38 5.45 -2.35
CA HIS A 286 -10.30 4.00 -2.25
C HIS A 286 -11.51 3.32 -2.88
N ALA A 287 -12.73 3.76 -2.53
CA ALA A 287 -13.98 3.18 -3.01
C ALA A 287 -14.10 3.27 -4.55
N PHE A 288 -13.77 4.42 -5.16
CA PHE A 288 -13.72 4.51 -6.62
C PHE A 288 -12.67 3.58 -7.24
N GLY A 289 -11.52 3.40 -6.60
CA GLY A 289 -10.49 2.48 -7.10
C GLY A 289 -10.87 0.99 -7.01
N ALA A 290 -11.72 0.63 -6.06
CA ALA A 290 -12.10 -0.75 -5.78
C ALA A 290 -13.43 -1.16 -6.44
N ASP A 291 -14.43 -0.28 -6.40
CA ASP A 291 -15.82 -0.61 -6.69
C ASP A 291 -16.38 0.06 -7.96
N TYR A 292 -15.65 1.00 -8.57
CA TYR A 292 -16.05 1.64 -9.83
C TYR A 292 -15.56 0.84 -11.04
N SER A 293 -16.46 0.57 -11.99
CA SER A 293 -16.13 -0.19 -13.19
C SER A 293 -15.18 0.58 -14.12
N SER A 294 -14.13 -0.08 -14.59
CA SER A 294 -13.20 0.48 -15.58
C SER A 294 -13.80 0.60 -16.99
N GLU A 295 -14.99 0.04 -17.24
CA GLU A 295 -15.69 0.15 -18.52
C GLU A 295 -16.53 1.43 -18.63
N LEU A 296 -16.84 2.06 -17.50
CA LEU A 296 -17.61 3.29 -17.44
C LEU A 296 -16.72 4.51 -17.66
N ARG A 297 -17.30 5.58 -18.21
CA ARG A 297 -16.60 6.88 -18.29
C ARG A 297 -16.42 7.49 -16.91
N LEU A 298 -15.23 8.01 -16.66
CA LEU A 298 -14.94 8.72 -15.41
C LEU A 298 -15.78 10.00 -15.28
N PRO A 299 -16.28 10.30 -14.07
CA PRO A 299 -17.05 11.52 -13.84
C PRO A 299 -16.16 12.77 -13.77
N TYR A 300 -16.78 13.93 -14.01
CA TYR A 300 -16.27 15.18 -13.46
C TYR A 300 -16.51 15.21 -11.96
N LEU A 301 -15.51 15.65 -11.18
CA LEU A 301 -15.62 15.77 -9.73
C LEU A 301 -15.51 17.22 -9.27
N TYR A 302 -16.42 17.60 -8.37
CA TYR A 302 -16.49 18.91 -7.75
C TYR A 302 -16.71 18.81 -6.23
N PRO A 303 -16.09 19.66 -5.40
CA PRO A 303 -16.43 19.77 -3.99
C PRO A 303 -17.78 20.48 -3.83
N THR A 304 -18.58 20.09 -2.83
CA THR A 304 -19.84 20.78 -2.52
C THR A 304 -19.66 21.79 -1.37
N PRO A 305 -20.50 22.84 -1.27
CA PRO A 305 -20.44 23.79 -0.16
C PRO A 305 -20.59 23.15 1.22
N GLU A 306 -21.26 22.01 1.31
CA GLU A 306 -21.53 21.25 2.54
C GLU A 306 -20.35 20.35 2.95
N GLY A 307 -19.25 20.32 2.20
CA GLY A 307 -18.09 19.47 2.46
C GLY A 307 -18.24 18.05 1.87
N GLY A 308 -19.17 17.86 0.93
CA GLY A 308 -19.30 16.63 0.16
C GLY A 308 -18.53 16.68 -1.16
N VAL A 309 -18.78 15.67 -2.01
CA VAL A 309 -18.27 15.61 -3.40
C VAL A 309 -19.42 15.31 -4.34
N ARG A 310 -19.51 16.06 -5.44
CA ARG A 310 -20.41 15.76 -6.54
C ARG A 310 -19.64 15.13 -7.69
N ALA A 311 -20.14 14.00 -8.18
CA ALA A 311 -19.72 13.38 -9.41
C ALA A 311 -20.76 13.62 -10.52
N GLU A 312 -20.33 14.04 -11.70
CA GLU A 312 -21.21 14.33 -12.83
C GLU A 312 -20.80 13.57 -14.08
N TRP A 313 -21.78 12.99 -14.78
CA TRP A 313 -21.63 12.39 -16.10
C TRP A 313 -22.57 13.08 -17.07
N SER A 314 -22.00 13.61 -18.15
CA SER A 314 -22.76 14.27 -19.20
C SER A 314 -22.64 13.50 -20.50
N THR A 315 -23.77 13.25 -21.13
CA THR A 315 -23.87 12.66 -22.47
C THR A 315 -24.80 13.53 -23.32
N PRO A 316 -24.78 13.40 -24.66
CA PRO A 316 -25.70 14.14 -25.50
C PRO A 316 -27.18 13.90 -25.19
N GLU A 317 -27.52 12.78 -24.55
CA GLU A 317 -28.91 12.36 -24.28
C GLU A 317 -29.27 12.39 -22.79
N SER A 318 -28.32 12.59 -21.88
CA SER A 318 -28.57 12.51 -20.45
C SER A 318 -27.55 13.27 -19.62
N GLU A 319 -28.02 13.88 -18.54
CA GLU A 319 -27.21 14.52 -17.50
C GLU A 319 -27.41 13.77 -16.18
N ILE A 320 -26.30 13.38 -15.55
CA ILE A 320 -26.32 12.59 -14.32
C ILE A 320 -25.46 13.30 -13.26
N SER A 321 -25.98 13.41 -12.05
CA SER A 321 -25.24 13.85 -10.87
C SER A 321 -25.38 12.86 -9.72
N LEU A 322 -24.30 12.68 -8.98
CA LEU A 322 -24.24 11.91 -7.75
C LEU A 322 -23.63 12.80 -6.66
N ASP A 323 -24.47 13.24 -5.72
CA ASP A 323 -24.06 14.02 -4.56
C ASP A 323 -23.69 13.09 -3.40
N ILE A 324 -22.42 13.06 -3.02
CA ILE A 324 -21.86 12.14 -2.04
C ILE A 324 -21.58 12.87 -0.72
N ASP A 325 -22.22 12.42 0.36
CA ASP A 325 -21.90 12.81 1.72
C ASP A 325 -20.75 11.92 2.24
N LEU A 326 -19.59 12.54 2.47
CA LEU A 326 -18.38 11.84 2.88
C LEU A 326 -18.41 11.33 4.32
N ASN A 327 -19.26 11.89 5.18
CA ASN A 327 -19.38 11.45 6.57
C ASN A 327 -20.27 10.21 6.68
N THR A 328 -21.40 10.23 5.97
CA THR A 328 -22.38 9.12 6.03
C THR A 328 -22.15 8.06 4.96
N ARG A 329 -21.35 8.35 3.93
CA ARG A 329 -21.10 7.51 2.76
C ARG A 329 -22.37 7.22 1.96
N ASN A 330 -23.41 8.01 2.15
CA ASN A 330 -24.62 7.97 1.34
C ASN A 330 -24.49 8.95 0.19
N ALA A 331 -25.23 8.68 -0.89
CA ALA A 331 -25.25 9.53 -2.05
C ALA A 331 -26.66 9.68 -2.63
N SER A 332 -26.95 10.88 -3.14
CA SER A 332 -28.16 11.17 -3.91
C SER A 332 -27.82 11.13 -5.38
N TYR A 333 -28.37 10.15 -6.10
CA TYR A 333 -28.28 10.05 -7.55
C TYR A 333 -29.47 10.76 -8.19
N HIS A 334 -29.20 11.53 -9.23
CA HIS A 334 -30.20 12.16 -10.08
C HIS A 334 -29.76 12.03 -11.54
N ALA A 335 -30.64 11.55 -12.41
CA ALA A 335 -30.45 11.52 -13.85
C ALA A 335 -31.62 12.20 -14.56
N LEU A 336 -31.32 12.99 -15.59
CA LEU A 336 -32.27 13.62 -16.48
C LEU A 336 -32.05 13.09 -17.90
N ASP A 337 -33.06 12.47 -18.49
CA ASP A 337 -33.08 12.15 -19.92
C ASP A 337 -33.49 13.41 -20.70
N LEU A 338 -32.58 13.93 -21.52
CA LEU A 338 -32.77 15.18 -22.26
C LEU A 338 -33.73 15.04 -23.45
N ARG A 339 -34.09 13.81 -23.83
CA ARG A 339 -35.01 13.52 -24.94
C ARG A 339 -36.46 13.43 -24.47
N THR A 340 -36.68 12.85 -23.29
CA THR A 340 -38.00 12.61 -22.73
C THR A 340 -38.38 13.56 -21.61
N ASP A 341 -37.42 14.32 -21.08
CA ASP A 341 -37.55 15.18 -19.90
C ASP A 341 -37.97 14.39 -18.64
N THR A 342 -37.66 13.09 -18.62
CA THR A 342 -37.93 12.22 -17.47
C THR A 342 -36.74 12.20 -16.53
N THR A 343 -37.02 12.24 -15.23
CA THR A 343 -36.01 12.13 -14.19
C THR A 343 -36.04 10.78 -13.48
N ASP A 344 -34.88 10.35 -13.02
CA ASP A 344 -34.68 9.19 -12.17
C ASP A 344 -33.84 9.59 -10.96
N GLU A 345 -34.37 9.35 -9.76
CA GLU A 345 -33.76 9.76 -8.50
C GLU A 345 -33.69 8.56 -7.54
N VAL A 346 -32.52 8.35 -6.93
CA VAL A 346 -32.34 7.27 -5.96
C VAL A 346 -31.32 7.63 -4.89
N GLN A 347 -31.53 7.14 -3.68
CA GLN A 347 -30.56 7.19 -2.60
C GLN A 347 -29.71 5.91 -2.59
N LEU A 348 -28.40 6.06 -2.58
CA LEU A 348 -27.43 4.98 -2.60
C LEU A 348 -26.61 5.00 -1.32
N ASN A 349 -26.39 3.83 -0.71
CA ASN A 349 -25.40 3.67 0.35
C ASN A 349 -24.10 3.16 -0.28
N LEU A 350 -23.12 4.04 -0.42
CA LEU A 350 -21.80 3.75 -1.00
C LEU A 350 -20.81 3.20 0.03
N GLY A 351 -21.22 3.05 1.29
CA GLY A 351 -20.42 2.43 2.35
C GLY A 351 -20.18 0.94 2.18
N GLY A 352 -20.86 0.30 1.21
CA GLY A 352 -20.66 -1.08 0.81
C GLY A 352 -20.94 -1.30 -0.68
N ASP A 353 -20.66 -2.51 -1.14
CA ASP A 353 -20.68 -2.89 -2.56
C ASP A 353 -22.06 -2.80 -3.24
N ILE A 354 -23.16 -2.94 -2.50
CA ILE A 354 -24.52 -2.91 -3.05
C ILE A 354 -24.82 -1.56 -3.73
N GLY A 355 -24.47 -0.44 -3.09
CA GLY A 355 -24.72 0.89 -3.65
C GLY A 355 -23.90 1.14 -4.92
N TRP A 356 -22.64 0.68 -4.94
CA TRP A 356 -21.77 0.78 -6.11
C TRP A 356 -22.27 -0.07 -7.28
N ARG A 357 -22.73 -1.30 -7.03
CA ARG A 357 -23.33 -2.15 -8.08
C ARG A 357 -24.59 -1.54 -8.68
N GLU A 358 -25.41 -0.88 -7.84
CA GLU A 358 -26.60 -0.19 -8.33
C GLU A 358 -26.24 1.06 -9.15
N LEU A 359 -25.21 1.82 -8.74
CA LEU A 359 -24.67 2.93 -9.53
C LEU A 359 -24.15 2.44 -10.90
N ASP A 360 -23.33 1.38 -10.91
CA ASP A 360 -22.79 0.79 -12.14
C ASP A 360 -23.90 0.38 -13.11
N ARG A 361 -24.91 -0.35 -12.61
CA ARG A 361 -26.08 -0.77 -13.41
C ARG A 361 -26.80 0.42 -14.06
N ARG A 362 -26.98 1.53 -13.32
CA ARG A 362 -27.66 2.73 -13.82
C ARG A 362 -26.82 3.46 -14.86
N LEU A 363 -25.52 3.65 -14.58
CA LEU A 363 -24.61 4.28 -15.53
C LEU A 363 -24.52 3.46 -16.83
N ARG A 364 -24.38 2.14 -16.76
CA ARG A 364 -24.39 1.26 -17.95
C ARG A 364 -25.64 1.43 -18.80
N ALA A 365 -26.81 1.53 -18.15
CA ALA A 365 -28.07 1.74 -18.86
C ALA A 365 -28.09 3.07 -19.65
N VAL A 366 -27.55 4.14 -19.07
CA VAL A 366 -27.45 5.44 -19.75
C VAL A 366 -26.38 5.46 -20.84
N GLU A 367 -25.27 4.73 -20.65
CA GLU A 367 -24.20 4.64 -21.64
C GLU A 367 -24.48 3.63 -22.77
N GLY A 368 -25.61 2.91 -22.72
CA GLY A 368 -25.96 1.88 -23.69
C GLY A 368 -25.07 0.64 -23.62
N LEU A 369 -24.43 0.40 -22.48
CA LEU A 369 -23.60 -0.78 -22.22
C LEU A 369 -24.49 -1.94 -21.73
N GLN A 370 -24.14 -3.17 -22.12
CA GLN A 370 -24.81 -4.35 -21.56
C GLN A 370 -24.45 -4.50 -20.08
N ALA A 371 -25.45 -4.83 -19.26
CA ALA A 371 -25.33 -5.03 -17.82
C ALA A 371 -24.64 -6.35 -17.46
#